data_AF-A0A939ZUR0-F1
#
_entry.id   AF-A0A939ZUR0-F1
#
_cell.length_a   1.000
_cell.length_b   1.000
_cell.length_c   1.000
_cell.angle_alpha   90.00
_cell.angle_beta   90.00
_cell.angle_gamma   90.00
#
_symmetry.space_group_name_H-M   'P 1'
#
loop_
_entity.id
_entity.type
_entity.pdbx_description
1 polymer ?
#
loop_
_entity_poly.entity_id
_entity_poly.type
_entity_poly.pdbx_seq_one_letter_code
_entity_poly.pdbx_strand_id
1 'polypeptide(L)'
;MATAKIQVGDKFFNRELSWIEFNDRVLREGLRRDIPLLEQLNFLSIVTSNFNEFFQVRVASVKRLLKNSPGGKDISGRTPKQQLKDISARARGVMQAQQEAIQKQIIPALAKEGFVCKRPKQFTVQQKEFAQEIFKAQILPLLTPLRTDSQEFPRIANLKWHAAFLLKPIAGIKIANQEFAAKPGAQIVALVQIPDAIPNLIWLPGDKESVKEFTTVSDLILQYGSQLFDGYEASKSLLFNVALDADFAVDEDANDIVQAMQEVLVARQSSFAVRMVCDKSSSELQKFLAQKLSLKSDDIYAFDNLVDPATLCEIGEAENTDHLRNKRWENFSNAALPEDEPYWDSIKRRDVILHVPYESYNPVVKFLNDAADDPDVLSIKMTLYRTGRGSPIISALEQAARNGKQVTVLVELKARFDEERNIAWAEELERAGVLVVYGLVNLKVHAKILMVIRREEDSFKRYVHLATGNYNPRTARIYSDLSLFTANHEIANDATKFFNIVTGYSALQKMKYLSMAPVDLKSKLLSMIQREIELSTPQTPGLIIAKMNSLADEEV
;
A
#
# COMPACT_ATOMS: atom_id res chain seq x y z
N MET A 1 15.43 43.55 23.40
CA MET A 1 14.96 42.15 23.30
C MET A 1 15.55 41.56 22.04
N ALA A 2 16.44 40.57 22.15
CA ALA A 2 17.08 39.95 21.00
C ALA A 2 16.06 39.10 20.25
N THR A 3 15.75 39.47 19.01
CA THR A 3 15.08 38.59 18.04
C THR A 3 15.95 37.37 17.84
N ALA A 4 15.55 36.23 18.40
CA ALA A 4 16.17 34.94 18.12
C ALA A 4 16.15 34.74 16.59
N LYS A 5 17.33 34.65 15.97
CA LYS A 5 17.45 34.32 14.54
C LYS A 5 16.88 32.91 14.36
N ILE A 6 15.68 32.81 13.80
CA ILE A 6 15.05 31.55 13.42
C ILE A 6 16.02 30.82 12.47
N GLN A 7 16.58 29.70 12.91
CA GLN A 7 17.44 28.87 12.06
C GLN A 7 16.59 28.16 11.01
N VAL A 8 17.16 27.85 9.84
CA VAL A 8 16.42 27.20 8.74
C VAL A 8 15.72 25.91 9.20
N GLY A 9 16.35 25.12 10.07
CA GLY A 9 15.77 23.90 10.63
C GLY A 9 14.51 24.10 11.49
N ASP A 10 14.32 25.28 12.09
CA ASP A 10 13.14 25.58 12.92
C ASP A 10 11.91 25.95 12.08
N LYS A 11 12.06 26.08 10.75
CA LYS A 11 11.00 26.49 9.82
C LYS A 11 10.27 25.31 9.16
N PHE A 12 10.88 24.12 9.17
CA PHE A 12 10.36 22.96 8.45
C PHE A 12 10.05 21.80 9.41
N PHE A 13 8.93 21.12 9.17
CA PHE A 13 8.66 19.85 9.82
C PHE A 13 9.54 18.74 9.24
N ASN A 14 9.95 17.79 10.08
CA ASN A 14 10.51 16.54 9.56
C ASN A 14 9.41 15.79 8.79
N ARG A 15 9.71 15.44 7.54
CA ARG A 15 8.78 14.77 6.62
C ARG A 15 8.24 13.45 7.18
N GLU A 16 9.08 12.67 7.86
CA GLU A 16 8.69 11.37 8.37
C GLU A 16 7.80 11.47 9.60
N LEU A 17 8.08 12.43 10.49
CA LEU A 17 7.18 12.76 11.60
C LEU A 17 5.84 13.32 11.12
N SER A 18 5.85 14.20 10.11
CA SER A 18 4.62 14.70 9.49
C SER A 18 3.77 13.57 8.90
N TRP A 19 4.40 12.56 8.29
CA TRP A 19 3.70 11.37 7.80
C TRP A 19 3.08 10.56 8.96
N ILE A 20 3.77 10.44 10.11
CA ILE A 20 3.20 9.76 11.28
C ILE A 20 1.97 10.52 11.81
N GLU A 21 1.99 11.85 11.82
CA GLU A 21 0.82 12.66 12.21
C GLU A 21 -0.36 12.49 11.23
N PHE A 22 -0.09 12.35 9.93
CA PHE A 22 -1.11 11.95 8.97
C PHE A 22 -1.72 10.60 9.35
N ASN A 23 -0.92 9.59 9.66
CA ASN A 23 -1.44 8.26 10.02
C ASN A 23 -2.13 8.26 11.39
N ASP A 24 -1.72 9.13 12.33
CA ASP A 24 -2.43 9.38 13.58
C ASP A 24 -3.82 10.01 13.33
N ARG A 25 -3.96 10.85 12.29
CA ARG A 25 -5.28 11.34 11.87
C ARG A 25 -6.16 10.18 11.37
N VAL A 26 -5.60 9.25 10.60
CA VAL A 26 -6.32 8.03 10.15
C VAL A 26 -6.76 7.20 11.36
N LEU A 27 -5.89 7.04 12.36
CA LEU A 27 -6.27 6.40 13.64
C LEU A 27 -7.47 7.11 14.27
N ARG A 28 -7.45 8.45 14.37
CA ARG A 28 -8.55 9.21 14.97
C ARG A 28 -9.88 9.01 14.24
N GLU A 29 -9.88 8.84 12.92
CA GLU A 29 -11.09 8.46 12.18
C GLU A 29 -11.61 7.08 12.62
N GLY A 30 -10.71 6.11 12.84
CA GLY A 30 -11.07 4.80 13.39
C GLY A 30 -11.51 4.79 14.86
N LEU A 31 -11.29 5.89 15.60
CA LEU A 31 -11.73 6.05 17.00
C LEU A 31 -13.06 6.79 17.14
N ARG A 32 -13.64 7.23 16.03
CA ARG A 32 -14.92 7.93 16.00
C ARG A 32 -16.07 6.98 16.33
N ARG A 33 -16.89 7.38 17.30
CA ARG A 33 -18.06 6.60 17.73
C ARG A 33 -19.30 6.83 16.85
N ASP A 34 -19.26 7.86 16.02
CA ASP A 34 -20.33 8.24 15.11
C ASP A 34 -20.25 7.53 13.75
N ILE A 35 -19.22 6.70 13.53
CA ILE A 35 -19.11 5.85 12.34
C ILE A 35 -19.38 4.38 12.68
N PRO A 36 -19.88 3.59 11.70
CA PRO A 36 -20.18 2.17 11.91
C PRO A 36 -18.95 1.33 12.32
N LEU A 37 -19.18 0.24 13.06
CA LEU A 37 -18.11 -0.52 13.71
C LEU A 37 -17.12 -1.17 12.72
N LEU A 38 -17.60 -1.67 11.58
CA LEU A 38 -16.70 -2.22 10.56
C LEU A 38 -15.89 -1.12 9.86
N GLU A 39 -16.39 0.12 9.82
CA GLU A 39 -15.63 1.27 9.31
C GLU A 39 -14.53 1.69 10.28
N GLN A 40 -14.79 1.65 11.59
CA GLN A 40 -13.75 1.82 12.61
C GLN A 40 -12.63 0.78 12.41
N LEU A 41 -13.00 -0.49 12.24
CA LEU A 41 -12.05 -1.57 11.95
C LEU A 41 -11.27 -1.36 10.65
N ASN A 42 -11.93 -0.93 9.57
CA ASN A 42 -11.27 -0.59 8.31
C ASN A 42 -10.19 0.49 8.52
N PHE A 43 -10.51 1.57 9.23
CA PHE A 43 -9.52 2.61 9.55
C PHE A 43 -8.35 2.07 10.39
N LEU A 44 -8.62 1.25 11.40
CA LEU A 44 -7.56 0.63 12.20
C LEU A 44 -6.69 -0.31 11.35
N SER A 45 -7.27 -1.06 10.41
CA SER A 45 -6.53 -1.87 9.45
C SER A 45 -5.66 -1.01 8.52
N ILE A 46 -6.21 0.11 8.01
CA ILE A 46 -5.47 1.08 7.19
C ILE A 46 -4.27 1.65 7.96
N VAL A 47 -4.42 1.97 9.24
CA VAL A 47 -3.30 2.44 10.09
C VAL A 47 -2.16 1.42 10.10
N THR A 48 -2.46 0.13 10.29
CA THR A 48 -1.48 -0.96 10.27
C THR A 48 -0.81 -1.07 8.90
N SER A 49 -1.60 -1.09 7.82
CA SER A 49 -1.10 -1.17 6.44
C SER A 49 -0.17 0.00 6.09
N ASN A 50 -0.59 1.22 6.42
CA ASN A 50 0.21 2.43 6.21
C ASN A 50 1.55 2.34 6.97
N PHE A 51 1.53 1.93 8.24
CA PHE A 51 2.77 1.77 8.99
C PHE A 51 3.67 0.70 8.39
N ASN A 52 3.12 -0.42 7.92
CA ASN A 52 3.91 -1.45 7.24
C ASN A 52 4.69 -0.85 6.07
N GLU A 53 4.04 -0.12 5.15
CA GLU A 53 4.72 0.56 4.05
C GLU A 53 5.75 1.60 4.54
N PHE A 54 5.37 2.41 5.54
CA PHE A 54 6.26 3.42 6.12
C PHE A 54 7.55 2.82 6.66
N PHE A 55 7.48 1.69 7.38
CA PHE A 55 8.67 1.01 7.87
C PHE A 55 9.48 0.40 6.73
N GLN A 56 8.83 -0.31 5.80
CA GLN A 56 9.50 -0.98 4.69
C GLN A 56 10.24 -0.02 3.75
N VAL A 57 9.71 1.20 3.57
CA VAL A 57 10.24 2.18 2.63
C VAL A 57 10.97 3.32 3.35
N ARG A 58 10.24 4.14 4.11
CA ARG A 58 10.76 5.40 4.66
C ARG A 58 11.76 5.16 5.78
N VAL A 59 11.43 4.31 6.75
CA VAL A 59 12.36 4.01 7.86
C VAL A 59 13.57 3.23 7.37
N ALA A 60 13.39 2.32 6.41
CA ALA A 60 14.50 1.64 5.75
C ALA A 60 15.47 2.62 5.08
N SER A 61 14.95 3.63 4.36
CA SER A 61 15.75 4.71 3.77
C SER A 61 16.53 5.50 4.82
N VAL A 62 15.91 5.86 5.95
CA VAL A 62 16.61 6.56 7.04
C VAL A 62 17.69 5.67 7.67
N LYS A 63 17.47 4.36 7.80
CA LYS A 63 18.50 3.40 8.25
C LYS A 63 19.68 3.30 7.29
N ARG A 64 19.43 3.29 5.97
CA ARG A 64 20.49 3.36 4.96
C ARG A 64 21.27 4.69 5.04
N LEU A 65 20.58 5.81 5.20
CA LEU A 65 21.21 7.12 5.41
C LEU A 65 22.08 7.13 6.68
N LEU A 66 21.64 6.52 7.77
CA LEU A 66 22.45 6.40 8.98
C LEU A 66 23.76 5.63 8.73
N LYS A 67 23.74 4.59 7.88
CA LYS A 67 24.93 3.80 7.53
C LYS A 67 25.87 4.59 6.61
N ASN A 68 25.34 5.27 5.59
CA ASN A 68 26.13 5.90 4.53
C ASN A 68 26.56 7.34 4.86
N SER A 69 25.78 8.07 5.65
CA SER A 69 25.98 9.50 5.95
C SER A 69 25.41 9.87 7.34
N PRO A 70 25.97 9.32 8.44
CA PRO A 70 25.42 9.44 9.79
C PRO A 70 25.29 10.88 10.31
N GLY A 71 26.16 11.78 9.85
CA GLY A 71 26.15 13.19 10.25
C GLY A 71 25.32 14.12 9.37
N GLY A 72 24.80 13.63 8.24
CA GLY A 72 23.95 14.42 7.35
C GLY A 72 22.68 14.84 8.07
N LYS A 73 22.22 16.08 7.86
CA LYS A 73 20.96 16.58 8.43
C LYS A 73 19.94 16.72 7.32
N ASP A 74 18.67 16.47 7.63
CA ASP A 74 17.57 16.81 6.74
C ASP A 74 17.23 18.32 6.82
N ILE A 75 16.24 18.75 6.04
CA ILE A 75 15.75 20.13 6.02
C ILE A 75 15.24 20.63 7.37
N SER A 76 14.81 19.72 8.26
CA SER A 76 14.42 20.04 9.65
C SER A 76 15.60 20.13 10.62
N GLY A 77 16.84 19.94 10.12
CA GLY A 77 18.06 19.99 10.91
C GLY A 77 18.35 18.71 11.71
N ARG A 78 17.64 17.61 11.46
CA ARG A 78 17.76 16.35 12.20
C ARG A 78 18.67 15.35 11.50
N THR A 79 19.60 14.78 12.27
CA THR A 79 20.42 13.64 11.82
C THR A 79 19.58 12.36 11.69
N PRO A 80 19.94 11.37 10.84
CA PRO A 80 19.25 10.09 10.74
C PRO A 80 19.05 9.39 12.09
N LYS A 81 20.03 9.48 12.99
CA LYS A 81 19.93 8.90 14.34
C LYS A 81 18.83 9.58 15.17
N GLN A 82 18.72 10.90 15.11
CA GLN A 82 17.65 11.64 15.78
C GLN A 82 16.29 11.31 15.15
N GLN A 83 16.21 11.30 13.82
CA GLN A 83 14.98 10.93 13.10
C GLN A 83 14.48 9.55 13.51
N LEU A 84 15.33 8.51 13.50
CA LEU A 84 14.93 7.16 13.92
C LEU A 84 14.44 7.10 15.37
N LYS A 85 15.09 7.83 16.28
CA LYS A 85 14.68 7.91 17.68
C LYS A 85 13.28 8.55 17.81
N ASP A 86 13.05 9.67 17.13
CA ASP A 86 11.78 10.39 17.19
C ASP A 86 10.65 9.62 16.49
N ILE A 87 10.95 9.01 15.33
CA ILE A 87 10.05 8.09 14.63
C ILE A 87 9.65 6.95 15.56
N SER A 88 10.62 6.30 16.20
CA SER A 88 10.33 5.18 17.11
C SER A 88 9.44 5.60 18.27
N ALA A 89 9.75 6.73 18.90
CA ALA A 89 8.95 7.25 20.01
C ALA A 89 7.51 7.55 19.58
N ARG A 90 7.32 8.28 18.47
CA ARG A 90 5.99 8.71 18.03
C ARG A 90 5.18 7.56 17.45
N ALA A 91 5.77 6.73 16.58
CA ALA A 91 5.08 5.57 16.00
C ALA A 91 4.63 4.59 17.07
N ARG A 92 5.44 4.35 18.11
CA ARG A 92 5.06 3.49 19.25
C ARG A 92 3.83 4.05 19.97
N GLY A 93 3.76 5.36 20.15
CA GLY A 93 2.58 6.02 20.72
C GLY A 93 1.31 5.78 19.91
N VAL A 94 1.36 5.94 18.58
CA VAL A 94 0.21 5.71 17.69
C VAL A 94 -0.23 4.24 17.72
N MET A 95 0.72 3.32 17.55
CA MET A 95 0.42 1.88 17.52
C MET A 95 -0.08 1.36 18.87
N GLN A 96 0.43 1.90 19.99
CA GLN A 96 -0.09 1.60 21.33
C GLN A 96 -1.55 2.07 21.47
N ALA A 97 -1.86 3.30 21.04
CA ALA A 97 -3.23 3.82 21.08
C ALA A 97 -4.19 2.99 20.21
N GLN A 98 -3.74 2.53 19.04
CA GLN A 98 -4.49 1.61 18.17
C GLN A 98 -4.81 0.29 18.89
N GLN A 99 -3.81 -0.37 19.46
CA GLN A 99 -4.02 -1.63 20.19
C GLN A 99 -4.91 -1.45 21.41
N GLU A 100 -4.76 -0.36 22.15
CA GLU A 100 -5.65 -0.04 23.27
C GLU A 100 -7.09 0.20 22.83
N ALA A 101 -7.31 0.86 21.70
CA ALA A 101 -8.65 1.04 21.15
C ALA A 101 -9.27 -0.30 20.74
N ILE A 102 -8.50 -1.18 20.10
CA ILE A 102 -8.96 -2.53 19.74
C ILE A 102 -9.44 -3.27 20.99
N GLN A 103 -8.62 -3.30 22.04
CA GLN A 103 -8.92 -4.05 23.27
C GLN A 103 -10.05 -3.42 24.10
N LYS A 104 -10.04 -2.10 24.28
CA LYS A 104 -10.93 -1.40 25.23
C LYS A 104 -12.22 -0.89 24.58
N GLN A 105 -12.29 -0.78 23.26
CA GLN A 105 -13.43 -0.20 22.54
C GLN A 105 -14.01 -1.18 21.51
N ILE A 106 -13.19 -1.66 20.58
CA ILE A 106 -13.68 -2.45 19.43
C ILE A 106 -14.14 -3.84 19.84
N ILE A 107 -13.31 -4.61 20.56
CA ILE A 107 -13.69 -5.96 21.01
C ILE A 107 -14.96 -5.92 21.88
N PRO A 108 -15.11 -5.00 22.86
CA PRO A 108 -16.36 -4.84 23.59
C PRO A 108 -17.56 -4.41 22.73
N ALA A 109 -17.35 -3.58 21.70
CA ALA A 109 -18.41 -3.17 20.79
C ALA A 109 -18.88 -4.34 19.91
N LEU A 110 -17.95 -5.15 19.37
CA LEU A 110 -18.27 -6.37 18.64
C LEU A 110 -19.09 -7.33 19.50
N ALA A 111 -18.74 -7.49 20.78
CA ALA A 111 -19.49 -8.35 21.69
C ALA A 111 -20.94 -7.89 21.90
N LYS A 112 -21.22 -6.58 21.87
CA LYS A 112 -22.60 -6.04 21.94
C LYS A 112 -23.40 -6.32 20.66
N GLU A 113 -22.72 -6.40 19.53
CA GLU A 113 -23.28 -6.74 18.22
C GLU A 113 -23.39 -8.26 18.01
N GLY A 114 -23.11 -9.07 19.04
CA GLY A 114 -23.23 -10.53 19.00
C GLY A 114 -21.96 -11.26 18.54
N PHE A 115 -20.84 -10.57 18.33
CA PHE A 115 -19.57 -11.15 17.92
C PHE A 115 -18.58 -11.21 19.08
N VAL A 116 -18.36 -12.38 19.66
CA VAL A 116 -17.56 -12.54 20.88
C VAL A 116 -16.22 -13.20 20.59
N CYS A 117 -15.13 -12.45 20.75
CA CYS A 117 -13.78 -13.00 20.69
C CYS A 117 -13.44 -13.76 21.99
N LYS A 118 -13.11 -15.05 21.86
CA LYS A 118 -12.67 -15.93 22.95
C LYS A 118 -11.19 -16.26 22.82
N ARG A 119 -10.46 -16.10 23.91
CA ARG A 119 -9.10 -16.66 24.04
C ARG A 119 -9.19 -18.13 24.46
N PRO A 120 -8.16 -18.96 24.17
CA PRO A 120 -8.19 -20.39 24.49
C PRO A 120 -8.50 -20.73 25.96
N LYS A 121 -8.10 -19.86 26.90
CA LYS A 121 -8.40 -20.01 28.33
C LYS A 121 -9.89 -19.85 28.69
N GLN A 122 -10.69 -19.30 27.78
CA GLN A 122 -12.12 -19.01 27.97
C GLN A 122 -13.02 -20.00 27.23
N PHE A 123 -12.45 -21.00 26.55
CA PHE A 123 -13.21 -21.99 25.80
C PHE A 123 -14.03 -22.88 26.74
N THR A 124 -15.25 -23.19 26.34
CA THR A 124 -16.02 -24.30 26.92
C THR A 124 -15.36 -25.64 26.57
N VAL A 125 -15.83 -26.73 27.20
CA VAL A 125 -15.33 -28.09 26.88
C VAL A 125 -15.55 -28.42 25.41
N GLN A 126 -16.75 -28.19 24.89
CA GLN A 126 -17.10 -28.41 23.48
C GLN A 126 -16.24 -27.58 22.53
N GLN A 127 -15.98 -26.31 22.87
CA GLN A 127 -15.14 -25.43 22.06
C GLN A 127 -13.69 -25.88 22.05
N LYS A 128 -13.19 -26.38 23.19
CA LYS A 128 -11.82 -26.90 23.28
C LYS A 128 -11.64 -28.15 22.43
N GLU A 129 -12.62 -29.06 22.43
CA GLU A 129 -12.62 -30.26 21.58
C GLU A 129 -12.65 -29.87 20.10
N PHE A 130 -13.59 -29.02 19.71
CA PHE A 130 -13.70 -28.51 18.34
C PHE A 130 -12.42 -27.80 17.88
N ALA A 131 -11.85 -26.92 18.70
CA ALA A 131 -10.62 -26.20 18.37
C ALA A 131 -9.43 -27.16 18.19
N GLN A 132 -9.34 -28.23 18.98
CA GLN A 132 -8.32 -29.27 18.81
C GLN A 132 -8.53 -30.07 17.52
N GLU A 133 -9.76 -30.41 17.18
CA GLU A 133 -10.09 -31.14 15.95
C GLU A 133 -9.77 -30.32 14.71
N ILE A 134 -10.25 -29.07 14.63
CA ILE A 134 -9.92 -28.17 13.52
C ILE A 134 -8.41 -27.94 13.44
N PHE A 135 -7.75 -27.73 14.58
CA PHE A 135 -6.31 -27.54 14.59
C PHE A 135 -5.59 -28.75 13.98
N LYS A 136 -5.93 -29.98 14.40
CA LYS A 136 -5.29 -31.20 13.87
C LYS A 136 -5.63 -31.48 12.41
N ALA A 137 -6.90 -31.29 12.02
CA ALA A 137 -7.39 -31.69 10.71
C ALA A 137 -7.08 -30.69 9.60
N GLN A 138 -7.09 -29.38 9.92
CA GLN A 138 -7.05 -28.32 8.91
C GLN A 138 -5.86 -27.38 9.06
N ILE A 139 -5.42 -27.08 10.29
CA ILE A 139 -4.36 -26.08 10.53
C ILE A 139 -2.98 -26.75 10.53
N LEU A 140 -2.78 -27.74 11.40
CA LEU A 140 -1.51 -28.45 11.62
C LEU A 140 -0.86 -28.97 10.33
N PRO A 141 -1.60 -29.58 9.37
CA PRO A 141 -0.98 -30.08 8.12
C PRO A 141 -0.40 -28.99 7.22
N LEU A 142 -0.81 -27.73 7.43
CA LEU A 142 -0.34 -26.58 6.66
C LEU A 142 0.84 -25.86 7.32
N LEU A 143 1.17 -26.22 8.57
CA LEU A 143 2.26 -25.60 9.33
C LEU A 143 3.57 -26.35 9.08
N THR A 144 4.64 -25.59 8.83
CA THR A 144 6.00 -26.13 8.71
C THR A 144 6.89 -25.52 9.79
N PRO A 145 7.46 -26.32 10.71
CA PRO A 145 8.38 -25.82 11.72
C PRO A 145 9.76 -25.56 11.12
N LEU A 146 10.32 -24.39 11.42
CA LEU A 146 11.66 -23.96 11.01
C LEU A 146 12.58 -23.93 12.23
N ARG A 147 13.70 -24.66 12.14
CA ARG A 147 14.74 -24.66 13.17
C ARG A 147 15.60 -23.41 13.09
N THR A 148 16.07 -22.90 14.24
CA THR A 148 16.96 -21.73 14.29
C THR A 148 18.41 -22.06 14.65
N ASP A 149 18.73 -23.34 14.87
CA ASP A 149 20.04 -23.84 15.29
C ASP A 149 20.92 -24.32 14.13
N SER A 150 20.46 -24.17 12.89
CA SER A 150 21.25 -24.31 11.66
C SER A 150 22.36 -23.25 11.55
N GLN A 151 23.33 -23.47 10.66
CA GLN A 151 24.41 -22.50 10.39
C GLN A 151 23.86 -21.12 10.02
N GLU A 152 22.77 -21.08 9.26
CA GLU A 152 22.07 -19.86 8.89
C GLU A 152 20.73 -19.76 9.63
N PHE A 153 20.38 -18.55 10.09
CA PHE A 153 19.06 -18.29 10.67
C PHE A 153 18.00 -18.36 9.56
N PRO A 154 16.84 -19.01 9.79
CA PRO A 154 15.80 -19.15 8.77
C PRO A 154 15.34 -17.78 8.26
N ARG A 155 15.10 -17.70 6.95
CA ARG A 155 14.54 -16.50 6.33
C ARG A 155 13.12 -16.27 6.86
N ILE A 156 12.85 -15.04 7.30
CA ILE A 156 11.53 -14.63 7.77
C ILE A 156 10.76 -14.02 6.61
N ALA A 157 9.53 -14.47 6.37
CA ALA A 157 8.69 -13.87 5.34
C ALA A 157 8.25 -12.45 5.74
N ASN A 158 8.35 -11.51 4.81
CA ASN A 158 8.03 -10.10 5.01
C ASN A 158 6.55 -9.91 5.35
N LEU A 159 6.26 -9.20 6.45
CA LEU A 159 4.92 -8.91 6.97
C LEU A 159 4.02 -10.14 7.22
N LYS A 160 4.57 -11.36 7.28
CA LYS A 160 3.82 -12.55 7.70
C LYS A 160 3.89 -12.72 9.21
N TRP A 161 2.79 -13.17 9.80
CA TRP A 161 2.76 -13.58 11.19
C TRP A 161 3.51 -14.90 11.38
N HIS A 162 4.27 -14.96 12.46
CA HIS A 162 5.04 -16.13 12.86
C HIS A 162 4.84 -16.38 14.35
N ALA A 163 4.78 -17.64 14.74
CA ALA A 163 4.87 -18.06 16.13
C ALA A 163 6.28 -18.62 16.40
N ALA A 164 6.96 -18.11 17.42
CA ALA A 164 8.21 -18.67 17.92
C ALA A 164 7.92 -19.52 19.15
N PHE A 165 8.58 -20.67 19.27
CA PHE A 165 8.46 -21.60 20.39
C PHE A 165 9.82 -21.87 21.01
N LEU A 166 9.93 -21.73 22.34
CA LEU A 166 11.09 -22.14 23.11
C LEU A 166 10.90 -23.58 23.57
N LEU A 167 11.64 -24.49 22.96
CA LEU A 167 11.51 -25.93 23.13
C LEU A 167 12.48 -26.45 24.21
N LYS A 168 11.99 -27.42 25.00
CA LYS A 168 12.79 -28.18 25.95
C LYS A 168 12.64 -29.67 25.64
N PRO A 169 13.74 -30.44 25.53
CA PRO A 169 13.63 -31.89 25.35
C PRO A 169 12.87 -32.53 26.52
N ILE A 170 11.94 -33.43 26.22
CA ILE A 170 11.21 -34.19 27.25
C ILE A 170 12.11 -35.33 27.74
N ALA A 171 12.33 -35.39 29.05
CA ALA A 171 13.16 -36.42 29.66
C ALA A 171 12.60 -37.84 29.39
N GLY A 172 13.47 -38.76 28.99
CA GLY A 172 13.10 -40.16 28.74
C GLY A 172 12.65 -40.49 27.31
N ILE A 173 12.43 -39.48 26.45
CA ILE A 173 12.14 -39.70 25.03
C ILE A 173 13.47 -39.73 24.25
N LYS A 174 13.76 -40.86 23.60
CA LYS A 174 14.94 -40.96 22.71
C LYS A 174 14.66 -40.19 21.42
N ILE A 175 15.44 -39.16 21.16
CA ILE A 175 15.48 -38.52 19.84
C ILE A 175 16.07 -39.53 18.87
N ALA A 176 15.29 -39.93 17.87
CA ALA A 176 15.58 -41.08 17.00
C ALA A 176 16.93 -40.99 16.25
N ASN A 177 17.45 -39.77 16.07
CA ASN A 177 18.74 -39.55 15.43
C ASN A 177 19.50 -38.38 16.09
N GLN A 178 20.72 -38.65 16.56
CA GLN A 178 21.57 -37.69 17.27
C GLN A 178 22.03 -36.53 16.36
N GLU A 179 22.08 -36.71 15.05
CA GLU A 179 22.40 -35.63 14.10
C GLU A 179 21.32 -34.54 14.07
N PHE A 180 20.07 -34.89 14.42
CA PHE A 180 18.96 -33.94 14.50
C PHE A 180 18.77 -33.39 15.91
N ALA A 181 19.47 -33.91 16.92
CA ALA A 181 19.39 -33.42 18.28
C ALA A 181 20.06 -32.04 18.41
N ALA A 182 19.45 -31.15 19.19
CA ALA A 182 20.07 -29.87 19.50
C ALA A 182 21.35 -30.05 20.32
N LYS A 183 22.31 -29.14 20.15
CA LYS A 183 23.55 -29.16 20.93
C LYS A 183 23.24 -29.04 22.44
N PRO A 184 23.91 -29.82 23.30
CA PRO A 184 23.71 -29.74 24.76
C PRO A 184 23.89 -28.30 25.26
N GLY A 185 22.90 -27.79 26.00
CA GLY A 185 22.92 -26.44 26.57
C GLY A 185 22.50 -25.29 25.64
N ALA A 186 22.21 -25.54 24.36
CA ALA A 186 21.71 -24.52 23.45
C ALA A 186 20.21 -24.24 23.66
N GLN A 187 19.80 -22.98 23.52
CA GLN A 187 18.38 -22.64 23.42
C GLN A 187 17.82 -23.21 22.12
N ILE A 188 16.78 -24.04 22.22
CA ILE A 188 16.11 -24.64 21.07
C ILE A 188 14.91 -23.76 20.75
N VAL A 189 15.03 -22.96 19.70
CA VAL A 189 13.93 -22.14 19.20
C VAL A 189 13.48 -22.69 17.86
N ALA A 190 12.17 -22.78 17.69
CA ALA A 190 11.53 -23.11 16.43
C ALA A 190 10.57 -22.00 16.04
N LEU A 191 10.47 -21.73 14.73
CA LEU A 191 9.56 -20.73 14.17
C LEU A 191 8.51 -21.44 13.32
N VAL A 192 7.30 -20.94 13.33
CA VAL A 192 6.19 -21.43 12.50
C VAL A 192 5.55 -20.23 11.84
N GLN A 193 5.63 -20.16 10.52
CA GLN A 193 4.93 -19.13 9.75
C GLN A 193 3.43 -19.48 9.68
N ILE A 194 2.56 -18.49 9.83
CA ILE A 194 1.12 -18.63 9.63
C ILE A 194 0.82 -18.42 8.12
N PRO A 195 0.37 -19.43 7.38
CA PRO A 195 0.06 -19.30 5.94
C PRO A 195 -1.24 -18.53 5.69
N ASP A 196 -1.29 -17.74 4.61
CA ASP A 196 -2.51 -17.00 4.20
C ASP A 196 -3.68 -17.91 3.79
N ALA A 197 -3.39 -19.18 3.48
CA ALA A 197 -4.41 -20.15 3.12
C ALA A 197 -5.32 -20.51 4.30
N ILE A 198 -4.92 -20.17 5.54
CA ILE A 198 -5.70 -20.42 6.74
C ILE A 198 -6.48 -19.14 7.08
N PRO A 199 -7.82 -19.20 7.24
CA PRO A 199 -8.60 -18.06 7.73
C PRO A 199 -8.03 -17.55 9.06
N ASN A 200 -7.88 -16.23 9.22
CA ASN A 200 -7.32 -15.70 10.46
C ASN A 200 -8.33 -15.77 11.60
N LEU A 201 -9.62 -15.74 11.27
CA LEU A 201 -10.74 -15.90 12.19
C LEU A 201 -11.31 -17.32 12.12
N ILE A 202 -11.44 -17.97 13.28
CA ILE A 202 -12.04 -19.30 13.43
C ILE A 202 -13.31 -19.19 14.26
N TRP A 203 -14.46 -19.49 13.64
CA TRP A 203 -15.75 -19.54 14.33
C TRP A 203 -15.81 -20.76 15.27
N LEU A 204 -16.29 -20.55 16.49
CA LEU A 204 -16.44 -21.58 17.50
C LEU A 204 -17.90 -22.04 17.60
N PRO A 205 -18.16 -23.31 17.95
CA PRO A 205 -19.52 -23.75 18.26
C PRO A 205 -20.04 -22.97 19.46
N GLY A 206 -21.29 -22.50 19.36
CA GLY A 206 -21.98 -21.77 20.41
C GLY A 206 -23.40 -22.27 20.59
N ASP A 207 -23.91 -22.20 21.82
CA ASP A 207 -25.25 -22.69 22.18
C ASP A 207 -26.38 -21.71 21.82
N LYS A 208 -26.04 -20.47 21.45
CA LYS A 208 -27.00 -19.40 21.17
C LYS A 208 -26.84 -18.93 19.72
N GLU A 209 -27.87 -19.14 18.90
CA GLU A 209 -27.88 -18.68 17.50
C GLU A 209 -27.61 -17.16 17.35
N SER A 210 -27.96 -16.37 18.36
CA SER A 210 -27.77 -14.91 18.35
C SER A 210 -26.35 -14.45 18.71
N VAL A 211 -25.45 -15.36 19.12
CA VAL A 211 -24.08 -15.01 19.50
C VAL A 211 -23.09 -15.85 18.70
N LYS A 212 -22.31 -15.19 17.85
CA LYS A 212 -21.24 -15.81 17.07
C LYS A 212 -19.93 -15.66 17.85
N GLU A 213 -19.48 -16.75 18.46
CA GLU A 213 -18.21 -16.78 19.18
C GLU A 213 -17.08 -17.17 18.21
N PHE A 214 -15.91 -16.54 18.33
CA PHE A 214 -14.76 -16.81 17.47
C PHE A 214 -13.44 -16.69 18.22
N THR A 215 -12.38 -17.22 17.63
CA THR A 215 -11.00 -17.05 18.08
C THR A 215 -10.08 -16.75 16.90
N THR A 216 -8.82 -16.43 17.17
CA THR A 216 -7.83 -16.19 16.11
C THR A 216 -7.03 -17.46 15.81
N VAL A 217 -6.63 -17.65 14.56
CA VAL A 217 -5.71 -18.74 14.18
C VAL A 217 -4.40 -18.66 14.97
N SER A 218 -3.90 -17.45 15.21
CA SER A 218 -2.71 -17.20 16.01
C SER A 218 -2.85 -17.74 17.44
N ASP A 219 -4.01 -17.54 18.08
CA ASP A 219 -4.29 -18.11 19.40
C ASP A 219 -4.28 -19.64 19.39
N LEU A 220 -4.86 -20.27 18.37
CA LEU A 220 -4.84 -21.73 18.22
C LEU A 220 -3.42 -22.26 18.00
N ILE A 221 -2.62 -21.59 17.16
CA ILE A 221 -1.22 -21.97 16.91
C ILE A 221 -0.38 -21.83 18.17
N LEU A 222 -0.51 -20.72 18.92
CA LEU A 222 0.22 -20.54 20.17
C LEU A 222 -0.18 -21.59 21.22
N GLN A 223 -1.46 -21.99 21.25
CA GLN A 223 -2.00 -22.95 22.23
C GLN A 223 -1.67 -24.40 21.90
N TYR A 224 -1.72 -24.80 20.63
CA TYR A 224 -1.65 -26.20 20.18
C TYR A 224 -0.42 -26.51 19.32
N GLY A 225 0.37 -25.51 18.93
CA GLY A 225 1.54 -25.64 18.07
C GLY A 225 2.67 -26.49 18.65
N SER A 226 2.65 -26.81 19.94
CA SER A 226 3.58 -27.78 20.53
C SER A 226 3.50 -29.16 19.88
N GLN A 227 2.35 -29.51 19.29
CA GLN A 227 2.15 -30.76 18.54
C GLN A 227 3.02 -30.88 17.28
N LEU A 228 3.67 -29.80 16.83
CA LEU A 228 4.66 -29.85 15.76
C LEU A 228 6.02 -30.42 16.20
N PHE A 229 6.24 -30.57 17.51
CA PHE A 229 7.56 -30.82 18.08
C PHE A 229 7.56 -32.08 18.94
N ASP A 230 7.36 -33.23 18.32
CA ASP A 230 7.43 -34.52 19.01
C ASP A 230 8.74 -34.71 19.78
N GLY A 231 8.63 -35.11 21.05
CA GLY A 231 9.78 -35.24 21.96
C GLY A 231 10.22 -33.95 22.64
N TYR A 232 9.55 -32.82 22.37
CA TYR A 232 9.81 -31.52 22.99
C TYR A 232 8.58 -30.95 23.67
N GLU A 233 8.80 -30.21 24.75
CA GLU A 233 7.80 -29.37 25.38
C GLU A 233 8.04 -27.90 24.98
N ALA A 234 6.99 -27.22 24.52
CA ALA A 234 7.04 -25.79 24.28
C ALA A 234 6.85 -25.02 25.60
N SER A 235 7.95 -24.55 26.18
CA SER A 235 7.94 -23.86 27.48
C SER A 235 7.47 -22.40 27.41
N LYS A 236 7.68 -21.75 26.26
CA LYS A 236 7.24 -20.38 25.97
C LYS A 236 6.92 -20.28 24.48
N SER A 237 5.99 -19.40 24.15
CA SER A 237 5.68 -19.03 22.77
C SER A 237 5.63 -17.52 22.62
N LEU A 238 5.76 -16.99 21.41
CA LEU A 238 5.70 -15.56 21.08
C LEU A 238 5.12 -15.39 19.68
N LEU A 239 4.09 -14.57 19.52
CA LEU A 239 3.61 -14.13 18.20
C LEU A 239 4.40 -12.90 17.74
N PHE A 240 4.89 -12.92 16.51
CA PHE A 240 5.61 -11.78 15.93
C PHE A 240 5.40 -11.62 14.42
N ASN A 241 5.68 -10.42 13.94
CA ASN A 241 5.62 -10.00 12.55
C ASN A 241 6.83 -9.09 12.27
N VAL A 242 7.46 -9.24 11.11
CA VAL A 242 8.65 -8.46 10.76
C VAL A 242 8.42 -7.70 9.46
N ALA A 243 8.68 -6.39 9.48
CA ALA A 243 8.79 -5.59 8.26
C ALA A 243 10.25 -5.59 7.80
N LEU A 244 10.47 -6.03 6.56
CA LEU A 244 11.77 -6.01 5.91
C LEU A 244 11.89 -4.84 4.93
N ASP A 245 13.12 -4.42 4.63
CA ASP A 245 13.39 -3.42 3.61
C ASP A 245 12.80 -3.85 2.25
N ALA A 246 12.02 -2.97 1.62
CA ALA A 246 11.41 -3.22 0.31
C ALA A 246 12.01 -2.37 -0.82
N ASP A 247 12.99 -1.50 -0.51
CA ASP A 247 13.57 -0.56 -1.47
C ASP A 247 14.79 -1.17 -2.15
N PHE A 248 14.55 -1.75 -3.33
CA PHE A 248 15.60 -2.19 -4.23
C PHE A 248 15.57 -1.28 -5.45
N ALA A 249 16.66 -0.55 -5.67
CA ALA A 249 16.84 0.24 -6.88
C ALA A 249 17.17 -0.71 -8.04
N VAL A 250 16.49 -0.54 -9.17
CA VAL A 250 16.85 -1.18 -10.44
C VAL A 250 18.12 -0.51 -10.96
N ASP A 251 19.07 -1.30 -11.45
CA ASP A 251 20.23 -0.75 -12.16
C ASP A 251 19.74 -0.01 -13.40
N GLU A 252 19.96 1.30 -13.41
CA GLU A 252 19.38 2.22 -14.41
C GLU A 252 20.17 2.19 -15.73
N ASP A 253 21.38 1.60 -15.72
CA ASP A 253 22.25 1.45 -16.90
C ASP A 253 22.06 0.09 -17.61
N ALA A 254 21.10 -0.72 -17.16
CA ALA A 254 20.81 -2.01 -17.79
C ALA A 254 20.18 -1.83 -19.18
N ASN A 255 20.72 -2.56 -20.17
CA ASN A 255 20.18 -2.55 -21.54
C ASN A 255 18.74 -3.08 -21.64
N ASP A 256 18.31 -3.90 -20.67
CA ASP A 256 16.95 -4.41 -20.55
C ASP A 256 16.41 -4.13 -19.13
N ILE A 257 15.54 -3.13 -19.04
CA ILE A 257 14.91 -2.69 -17.78
C ILE A 257 14.01 -3.79 -17.21
N VAL A 258 13.37 -4.60 -18.06
CA VAL A 258 12.48 -5.69 -17.62
C VAL A 258 13.32 -6.76 -16.95
N GLN A 259 14.43 -7.17 -17.58
CA GLN A 259 15.35 -8.15 -17.00
C GLN A 259 15.97 -7.64 -15.69
N ALA A 260 16.47 -6.40 -15.65
CA ALA A 260 17.03 -5.81 -14.43
C ALA A 260 15.99 -5.75 -13.29
N MET A 261 14.72 -5.51 -13.63
CA MET A 261 13.63 -5.54 -12.65
C MET A 261 13.33 -6.96 -12.14
N GLN A 262 13.43 -7.98 -12.99
CA GLN A 262 13.34 -9.39 -12.57
C GLN A 262 14.48 -9.77 -11.62
N GLU A 263 15.71 -9.31 -11.87
CA GLU A 263 16.85 -9.54 -10.99
C GLU A 263 16.66 -8.84 -9.63
N VAL A 264 16.07 -7.65 -9.61
CA VAL A 264 15.68 -6.93 -8.38
C VAL A 264 14.59 -7.67 -7.60
N LEU A 265 13.62 -8.29 -8.28
CA LEU A 265 12.60 -9.13 -7.64
C LEU A 265 13.23 -10.37 -6.97
N VAL A 266 14.31 -10.90 -7.52
CA VAL A 266 15.10 -11.98 -6.89
C VAL A 266 15.95 -11.43 -5.73
N ALA A 267 16.61 -10.29 -5.91
CA ALA A 267 17.41 -9.63 -4.87
C ALA A 267 16.57 -9.16 -3.66
N ARG A 268 15.26 -8.92 -3.86
CA ARG A 268 14.26 -8.69 -2.79
C ARG A 268 14.30 -9.75 -1.70
N GLN A 269 14.74 -10.96 -2.04
CA GLN A 269 14.90 -12.07 -1.10
C GLN A 269 16.08 -11.90 -0.11
N SER A 270 16.86 -10.81 -0.21
CA SER A 270 18.02 -10.49 0.65
C SER A 270 17.89 -9.18 1.46
N SER A 271 16.65 -8.74 1.72
CA SER A 271 16.33 -7.56 2.54
C SER A 271 16.71 -7.70 4.03
N PHE A 272 17.09 -6.59 4.69
CA PHE A 272 17.32 -6.56 6.15
C PHE A 272 16.04 -6.23 6.94
N ALA A 273 15.99 -6.65 8.21
CA ALA A 273 14.86 -6.36 9.09
C ALA A 273 14.83 -4.90 9.54
N VAL A 274 13.67 -4.25 9.40
CA VAL A 274 13.48 -2.84 9.75
C VAL A 274 12.74 -2.72 11.08
N ARG A 275 11.71 -3.53 11.31
CA ARG A 275 10.85 -3.48 12.50
C ARG A 275 10.35 -4.88 12.86
N MET A 276 10.25 -5.18 14.16
CA MET A 276 9.48 -6.32 14.67
C MET A 276 8.31 -5.83 15.52
N VAL A 277 7.11 -6.31 15.20
CA VAL A 277 5.92 -6.22 16.07
C VAL A 277 5.74 -7.57 16.74
N CYS A 278 5.51 -7.61 18.04
CA CYS A 278 5.29 -8.85 18.76
C CYS A 278 4.33 -8.67 19.94
N ASP A 279 3.82 -9.77 20.48
CA ASP A 279 3.20 -9.74 21.79
C ASP A 279 4.26 -9.61 22.91
N LYS A 280 3.83 -9.58 24.17
CA LYS A 280 4.73 -9.55 25.34
C LYS A 280 4.84 -10.89 26.08
N SER A 281 4.45 -12.01 25.46
CA SER A 281 4.37 -13.30 26.16
C SER A 281 5.75 -13.85 26.57
N SER A 282 6.83 -13.51 25.87
CA SER A 282 8.18 -14.03 26.14
C SER A 282 9.30 -13.04 25.81
N SER A 283 9.86 -12.42 26.85
CA SER A 283 11.01 -11.51 26.71
C SER A 283 12.30 -12.22 26.24
N GLU A 284 12.43 -13.51 26.53
CA GLU A 284 13.56 -14.34 26.05
C GLU A 284 13.50 -14.54 24.54
N LEU A 285 12.33 -14.96 24.01
CA LEU A 285 12.14 -15.12 22.57
C LEU A 285 12.26 -13.78 21.84
N GLN A 286 11.72 -12.70 22.41
CA GLN A 286 11.85 -11.36 21.86
C GLN A 286 13.33 -10.95 21.72
N LYS A 287 14.15 -11.13 22.77
CA LYS A 287 15.59 -10.82 22.73
C LYS A 287 16.34 -11.69 21.74
N PHE A 288 16.03 -12.99 21.71
CA PHE A 288 16.62 -13.94 20.76
C PHE A 288 16.35 -13.52 19.31
N LEU A 289 15.09 -13.24 18.97
CA LEU A 289 14.70 -12.80 17.63
C LEU A 289 15.32 -11.45 17.27
N ALA A 290 15.31 -10.49 18.19
CA ALA A 290 15.93 -9.18 17.97
C ALA A 290 17.43 -9.29 17.65
N GLN A 291 18.15 -10.14 18.38
CA GLN A 291 19.57 -10.39 18.12
C GLN A 291 19.79 -11.04 16.76
N LYS A 292 19.02 -12.10 16.43
CA LYS A 292 19.15 -12.82 15.14
C LYS A 292 18.80 -11.94 13.94
N LEU A 293 17.83 -11.04 14.10
CA LEU A 293 17.40 -10.09 13.06
C LEU A 293 18.20 -8.77 13.06
N SER A 294 19.20 -8.62 13.94
CA SER A 294 19.99 -7.38 14.11
C SER A 294 19.13 -6.12 14.38
N LEU A 295 18.04 -6.28 15.13
CA LEU A 295 17.12 -5.21 15.51
C LEU A 295 17.52 -4.57 16.84
N LYS A 296 17.41 -3.25 16.93
CA LYS A 296 17.62 -2.50 18.18
C LYS A 296 16.32 -2.41 18.98
N SER A 297 16.40 -1.99 20.24
CA SER A 297 15.22 -1.75 21.10
C SER A 297 14.19 -0.83 20.44
N ASP A 298 14.67 0.19 19.72
CA ASP A 298 13.83 1.19 19.04
C ASP A 298 13.06 0.60 17.84
N ASP A 299 13.48 -0.58 17.36
CA ASP A 299 12.85 -1.30 16.25
C ASP A 299 11.80 -2.32 16.70
N ILE A 300 11.64 -2.51 18.01
CA ILE A 300 10.73 -3.50 18.59
C ILE A 300 9.48 -2.81 19.17
N TYR A 301 8.32 -3.32 18.77
CA TYR A 301 7.00 -2.82 19.11
C TYR A 301 6.20 -3.97 19.73
N ALA A 302 6.22 -4.03 21.07
CA ALA A 302 5.64 -5.12 21.82
C ALA A 302 4.33 -4.70 22.51
N PHE A 303 3.26 -5.46 22.33
CA PHE A 303 1.92 -5.14 22.83
C PHE A 303 1.31 -6.28 23.65
N ASP A 304 0.51 -5.93 24.65
CA ASP A 304 -0.26 -6.92 25.42
C ASP A 304 -1.52 -7.30 24.63
N ASN A 305 -1.87 -8.59 24.61
CA ASN A 305 -3.04 -9.11 23.88
C ASN A 305 -3.10 -8.64 22.42
N LEU A 306 -1.95 -8.63 21.74
CA LEU A 306 -1.83 -8.21 20.34
C LEU A 306 -2.91 -8.83 19.47
N VAL A 307 -3.63 -7.98 18.73
CA VAL A 307 -4.61 -8.40 17.73
C VAL A 307 -4.34 -7.62 16.46
N ASP A 308 -4.31 -8.34 15.34
CA ASP A 308 -4.28 -7.72 14.03
C ASP A 308 -5.69 -7.22 13.68
N PRO A 309 -5.91 -5.90 13.51
CA PRO A 309 -7.21 -5.40 13.10
C PRO A 309 -7.68 -5.94 11.75
N ALA A 310 -6.77 -6.38 10.86
CA ALA A 310 -7.15 -7.04 9.61
C ALA A 310 -7.92 -8.35 9.85
N THR A 311 -7.52 -9.14 10.86
CA THR A 311 -8.26 -10.36 11.26
C THR A 311 -9.68 -10.05 11.71
N LEU A 312 -9.90 -8.92 12.38
CA LEU A 312 -11.24 -8.53 12.82
C LEU A 312 -12.11 -8.02 11.66
N CYS A 313 -11.53 -7.56 10.56
CA CYS A 313 -12.28 -7.15 9.37
C CYS A 313 -12.98 -8.33 8.69
N GLU A 314 -12.48 -9.56 8.85
CA GLU A 314 -13.12 -10.80 8.35
C GLU A 314 -14.53 -11.01 8.93
N ILE A 315 -14.85 -10.40 10.08
CA ILE A 315 -16.20 -10.42 10.66
C ILE A 315 -17.22 -9.86 9.68
N GLY A 316 -16.84 -8.90 8.83
CA GLY A 316 -17.74 -8.35 7.83
C GLY A 316 -18.25 -9.36 6.80
N GLU A 317 -17.59 -10.51 6.64
CA GLU A 317 -18.06 -11.57 5.74
C GLU A 317 -19.17 -12.42 6.38
N ALA A 318 -19.41 -12.26 7.68
CA ALA A 318 -20.51 -12.91 8.37
C ALA A 318 -21.87 -12.29 8.01
N GLU A 319 -22.92 -13.12 8.08
CA GLU A 319 -24.31 -12.68 7.95
C GLU A 319 -24.71 -11.64 8.99
N ASN A 320 -25.67 -10.79 8.63
CA ASN A 320 -26.25 -9.73 9.48
C ASN A 320 -25.22 -8.68 9.96
N THR A 321 -24.31 -8.27 9.07
CA THR A 321 -23.30 -7.24 9.37
C THR A 321 -23.50 -5.93 8.59
N ASP A 322 -24.54 -5.84 7.75
CA ASP A 322 -24.76 -4.67 6.89
C ASP A 322 -25.01 -3.38 7.68
N HIS A 323 -25.65 -3.45 8.85
CA HIS A 323 -25.85 -2.29 9.73
C HIS A 323 -24.55 -1.81 10.39
N LEU A 324 -23.49 -2.61 10.36
CA LEU A 324 -22.16 -2.27 10.88
C LEU A 324 -21.29 -1.54 9.86
N ARG A 325 -21.80 -1.28 8.64
CA ARG A 325 -21.11 -0.59 7.55
C ARG A 325 -21.77 0.73 7.20
N ASN A 326 -21.03 1.58 6.51
CA ASN A 326 -21.65 2.71 5.82
C ASN A 326 -22.59 2.19 4.72
N LYS A 327 -23.67 2.92 4.47
CA LYS A 327 -24.45 2.72 3.25
C LYS A 327 -23.53 2.89 2.05
N ARG A 328 -23.60 1.96 1.11
CA ARG A 328 -22.81 2.02 -0.12
C ARG A 328 -23.15 3.32 -0.86
N TRP A 329 -22.12 4.08 -1.22
CA TRP A 329 -22.30 5.24 -2.08
C TRP A 329 -22.67 4.79 -3.50
N GLU A 330 -23.83 5.25 -3.96
CA GLU A 330 -24.25 5.11 -5.35
C GLU A 330 -23.75 6.34 -6.11
N ASN A 331 -22.91 6.11 -7.12
CA ASN A 331 -22.40 7.20 -7.92
C ASN A 331 -23.46 7.69 -8.91
N PHE A 332 -23.33 8.95 -9.32
CA PHE A 332 -24.25 9.54 -10.29
C PHE A 332 -23.62 9.55 -11.69
N SER A 333 -24.45 9.36 -12.72
CA SER A 333 -24.01 9.55 -14.11
C SER A 333 -23.95 11.04 -14.45
N ASN A 334 -22.92 11.47 -15.18
CA ASN A 334 -22.77 12.86 -15.59
C ASN A 334 -23.67 13.14 -16.80
N ALA A 335 -24.62 14.06 -16.67
CA ALA A 335 -25.58 14.38 -17.73
C ALA A 335 -24.95 14.92 -19.03
N ALA A 336 -23.70 15.38 -19.00
CA ALA A 336 -22.98 15.79 -20.21
C ALA A 336 -22.41 14.61 -21.02
N LEU A 337 -22.36 13.40 -20.43
CA LEU A 337 -21.79 12.18 -21.00
C LEU A 337 -22.86 11.08 -21.02
N PRO A 338 -23.76 11.08 -22.03
CA PRO A 338 -24.87 10.12 -22.11
C PRO A 338 -24.39 8.69 -22.34
N GLU A 339 -25.00 7.70 -21.67
CA GLU A 339 -24.53 6.31 -21.73
C GLU A 339 -24.73 5.65 -23.11
N ASP A 340 -25.72 6.12 -23.89
CA ASP A 340 -26.14 5.49 -25.15
C ASP A 340 -25.41 6.00 -26.41
N GLU A 341 -24.60 7.06 -26.30
CA GLU A 341 -23.96 7.71 -27.44
C GLU A 341 -22.45 7.92 -27.23
N PRO A 342 -21.63 7.96 -28.30
CA PRO A 342 -20.23 8.35 -28.21
C PRO A 342 -20.05 9.81 -27.76
N TYR A 343 -19.00 10.10 -26.99
CA TYR A 343 -18.80 11.42 -26.37
C TYR A 343 -18.21 12.50 -27.27
N TRP A 344 -17.93 12.21 -28.54
CA TRP A 344 -17.22 13.13 -29.45
C TRP A 344 -17.90 14.50 -29.54
N ASP A 345 -19.22 14.52 -29.76
CA ASP A 345 -19.99 15.77 -29.89
C ASP A 345 -20.15 16.51 -28.56
N SER A 346 -20.30 15.78 -27.45
CA SER A 346 -20.34 16.36 -26.11
C SER A 346 -19.04 17.09 -25.78
N ILE A 347 -17.89 16.45 -26.01
CA ILE A 347 -16.56 17.00 -25.71
C ILE A 347 -16.19 18.12 -26.68
N LYS A 348 -16.64 18.08 -27.95
CA LYS A 348 -16.48 19.18 -28.92
C LYS A 348 -17.22 20.44 -28.46
N ARG A 349 -18.42 20.28 -27.90
CA ARG A 349 -19.28 21.40 -27.51
C ARG A 349 -18.77 22.12 -26.28
N ARG A 350 -18.27 21.38 -25.28
CA ARG A 350 -17.72 21.94 -24.04
C ARG A 350 -16.79 20.96 -23.35
N ASP A 351 -15.86 21.50 -22.57
CA ASP A 351 -15.07 20.72 -21.64
C ASP A 351 -15.98 20.10 -20.55
N VAL A 352 -15.67 18.87 -20.15
CA VAL A 352 -16.44 18.13 -19.14
C VAL A 352 -15.50 17.66 -18.03
N ILE A 353 -15.84 17.96 -16.78
CA ILE A 353 -15.13 17.49 -15.60
C ILE A 353 -15.95 16.40 -14.91
N LEU A 354 -15.28 15.32 -14.51
CA LEU A 354 -15.78 14.31 -13.60
C LEU A 354 -15.09 14.42 -12.24
N HIS A 355 -15.86 14.26 -11.17
CA HIS A 355 -15.37 14.14 -9.80
C HIS A 355 -15.71 12.77 -9.23
N VAL A 356 -14.76 11.84 -9.33
CA VAL A 356 -14.89 10.51 -8.71
C VAL A 356 -14.49 10.58 -7.23
N PRO A 357 -15.07 9.76 -6.32
CA PRO A 357 -16.02 8.68 -6.57
C PRO A 357 -17.50 9.13 -6.58
N TYR A 358 -17.76 10.44 -6.51
CA TYR A 358 -19.13 10.98 -6.46
C TYR A 358 -19.87 10.70 -7.77
N GLU A 359 -19.18 10.89 -8.89
CA GLU A 359 -19.63 10.53 -10.23
C GLU A 359 -19.06 9.17 -10.68
N SER A 360 -19.74 8.55 -11.63
CA SER A 360 -19.32 7.27 -12.19
C SER A 360 -18.00 7.38 -12.95
N TYR A 361 -17.12 6.39 -12.78
CA TYR A 361 -15.89 6.26 -13.56
C TYR A 361 -16.13 5.61 -14.94
N ASN A 362 -17.32 5.06 -15.18
CA ASN A 362 -17.67 4.40 -16.43
C ASN A 362 -17.41 5.24 -17.69
N PRO A 363 -17.61 6.58 -17.71
CA PRO A 363 -17.34 7.36 -18.91
C PRO A 363 -15.89 7.28 -19.39
N VAL A 364 -14.90 7.14 -18.50
CA VAL A 364 -13.49 6.99 -18.92
C VAL A 364 -13.28 5.65 -19.64
N VAL A 365 -13.91 4.58 -19.15
CA VAL A 365 -13.84 3.25 -19.78
C VAL A 365 -14.62 3.24 -21.09
N LYS A 366 -15.83 3.80 -21.12
CA LYS A 366 -16.66 3.90 -22.33
C LYS A 366 -15.94 4.71 -23.41
N PHE A 367 -15.38 5.86 -23.08
CA PHE A 367 -14.63 6.69 -24.02
C PHE A 367 -13.50 5.92 -24.72
N LEU A 368 -12.78 5.07 -23.97
CA LEU A 368 -11.73 4.25 -24.53
C LEU A 368 -12.26 3.08 -25.39
N ASN A 369 -13.37 2.46 -24.99
CA ASN A 369 -14.04 1.43 -25.81
C ASN A 369 -14.60 2.02 -27.11
N ASP A 370 -15.31 3.15 -27.03
CA ASP A 370 -15.80 3.87 -28.22
C ASP A 370 -14.62 4.20 -29.15
N ALA A 371 -13.49 4.65 -28.59
CA ALA A 371 -12.28 4.92 -29.36
C ALA A 371 -11.66 3.66 -29.99
N ALA A 372 -11.80 2.50 -29.36
CA ALA A 372 -11.30 1.23 -29.88
C ALA A 372 -12.14 0.73 -31.06
N ASP A 373 -13.45 0.96 -31.04
CA ASP A 373 -14.40 0.46 -32.04
C ASP A 373 -14.62 1.42 -33.21
N ASP A 374 -14.50 2.73 -32.99
CA ASP A 374 -14.75 3.75 -34.01
C ASP A 374 -13.77 3.62 -35.20
N PRO A 375 -14.26 3.43 -36.45
CA PRO A 375 -13.40 3.29 -37.63
C PRO A 375 -12.65 4.58 -38.01
N ASP A 376 -13.14 5.74 -37.58
CA ASP A 376 -12.50 7.03 -37.83
C ASP A 376 -11.39 7.34 -36.82
N VAL A 377 -11.27 6.59 -35.74
CA VAL A 377 -10.15 6.74 -34.79
C VAL A 377 -8.89 6.12 -35.37
N LEU A 378 -7.84 6.94 -35.47
CA LEU A 378 -6.57 6.58 -36.10
C LEU A 378 -5.52 6.15 -35.07
N SER A 379 -5.48 6.82 -33.92
CA SER A 379 -4.46 6.58 -32.90
C SER A 379 -4.95 6.88 -31.49
N ILE A 380 -4.46 6.09 -30.55
CA ILE A 380 -4.68 6.24 -29.11
C ILE A 380 -3.32 6.33 -28.43
N LYS A 381 -3.08 7.38 -27.65
CA LYS A 381 -1.89 7.53 -26.81
C LYS A 381 -2.29 7.62 -25.35
N MET A 382 -1.69 6.82 -24.48
CA MET A 382 -2.09 6.75 -23.08
C MET A 382 -0.89 6.57 -22.15
N THR A 383 -0.92 7.24 -21.00
CA THR A 383 -0.03 6.91 -19.89
C THR A 383 -0.71 5.89 -18.98
N LEU A 384 -0.02 4.82 -18.63
CA LEU A 384 -0.55 3.79 -17.74
C LEU A 384 0.36 3.61 -16.53
N TYR A 385 -0.23 3.83 -15.35
CA TYR A 385 0.39 3.65 -14.05
C TYR A 385 -0.51 2.73 -13.22
N ARG A 386 -0.03 1.52 -12.93
CA ARG A 386 -0.70 0.50 -12.10
C ARG A 386 -2.14 0.19 -12.53
N THR A 387 -2.33 -0.82 -13.38
CA THR A 387 -3.67 -1.35 -13.73
C THR A 387 -3.93 -2.67 -13.01
N GLY A 388 -5.17 -2.96 -12.62
CA GLY A 388 -5.51 -4.22 -11.92
C GLY A 388 -5.61 -5.44 -12.85
N ARG A 389 -5.60 -6.66 -12.31
CA ARG A 389 -5.90 -7.88 -13.08
C ARG A 389 -7.29 -7.77 -13.73
N GLY A 390 -7.39 -8.12 -15.01
CA GLY A 390 -8.63 -8.01 -15.79
C GLY A 390 -9.10 -6.56 -15.96
N SER A 391 -8.17 -5.63 -16.12
CA SER A 391 -8.50 -4.21 -16.27
C SER A 391 -9.18 -3.96 -17.63
N PRO A 392 -10.39 -3.37 -17.67
CA PRO A 392 -11.09 -3.08 -18.92
C PRO A 392 -10.31 -2.10 -19.80
N ILE A 393 -9.42 -1.29 -19.21
CA ILE A 393 -8.54 -0.38 -19.94
C ILE A 393 -7.57 -1.16 -20.83
N ILE A 394 -7.05 -2.31 -20.37
CA ILE A 394 -6.07 -3.11 -21.13
C ILE A 394 -6.76 -3.82 -22.27
N SER A 395 -7.89 -4.45 -21.99
CA SER A 395 -8.71 -5.09 -23.01
C SER A 395 -9.12 -4.10 -24.12
N ALA A 396 -9.48 -2.86 -23.77
CA ALA A 396 -9.83 -1.83 -24.76
C ALA A 396 -8.64 -1.42 -25.64
N LEU A 397 -7.44 -1.28 -25.06
CA LEU A 397 -6.22 -0.94 -25.81
C LEU A 397 -5.79 -2.07 -26.74
N GLU A 398 -5.88 -3.32 -26.30
CA GLU A 398 -5.64 -4.48 -27.15
C GLU A 398 -6.63 -4.54 -28.31
N GLN A 399 -7.92 -4.30 -28.04
CA GLN A 399 -8.95 -4.30 -29.07
C GLN A 399 -8.69 -3.19 -30.09
N ALA A 400 -8.32 -1.99 -29.65
CA ALA A 400 -7.96 -0.90 -30.54
C ALA A 400 -6.79 -1.26 -31.47
N ALA A 401 -5.74 -1.89 -30.94
CA ALA A 401 -4.60 -2.35 -31.73
C ALA A 401 -4.98 -3.44 -32.74
N ARG A 402 -5.79 -4.43 -32.31
CA ARG A 402 -6.35 -5.48 -33.21
C ARG A 402 -7.24 -4.89 -34.31
N ASN A 403 -7.95 -3.79 -34.02
CA ASN A 403 -8.74 -3.03 -34.98
C ASN A 403 -7.88 -2.14 -35.91
N GLY A 404 -6.55 -2.27 -35.89
CA GLY A 404 -5.62 -1.59 -36.79
C GLY A 404 -5.28 -0.15 -36.40
N LYS A 405 -5.66 0.30 -35.20
CA LYS A 405 -5.37 1.65 -34.69
C LYS A 405 -3.93 1.72 -34.19
N GLN A 406 -3.27 2.86 -34.36
CA GLN A 406 -1.94 3.06 -33.78
C GLN A 406 -2.08 3.35 -32.27
N VAL A 407 -1.83 2.33 -31.46
CA VAL A 407 -1.89 2.45 -29.98
C VAL A 407 -0.48 2.62 -29.43
N THR A 408 -0.26 3.67 -28.64
CA THR A 408 1.00 3.91 -27.91
C THR A 408 0.72 4.04 -26.42
N VAL A 409 1.38 3.21 -25.63
CA VAL A 409 1.21 3.20 -24.18
C VAL A 409 2.55 3.48 -23.52
N LEU A 410 2.57 4.46 -22.63
CA LEU A 410 3.70 4.71 -21.77
C LEU A 410 3.51 3.99 -20.43
N VAL A 411 4.38 3.02 -20.14
CA VAL A 411 4.29 2.18 -18.93
C VAL A 411 5.36 2.58 -17.93
N GLU A 412 4.93 2.79 -16.68
CA GLU A 412 5.83 2.94 -15.55
C GLU A 412 6.11 1.58 -14.89
N LEU A 413 7.29 1.02 -15.15
CA LEU A 413 7.73 -0.23 -14.52
C LEU A 413 8.20 -0.02 -13.07
N LYS A 414 8.69 1.17 -12.69
CA LYS A 414 9.24 1.46 -11.35
C LYS A 414 8.16 1.69 -10.27
N ALA A 415 6.94 1.19 -10.49
CA ALA A 415 5.84 1.29 -9.54
C ALA A 415 5.98 0.21 -8.45
N ARG A 416 6.32 0.65 -7.23
CA ARG A 416 6.60 -0.23 -6.09
C ARG A 416 5.42 -1.16 -5.78
N PHE A 417 5.69 -2.45 -5.52
CA PHE A 417 4.74 -3.52 -5.15
C PHE A 417 3.83 -4.04 -6.26
N ASP A 418 3.88 -3.47 -7.47
CA ASP A 418 3.11 -3.92 -8.63
C ASP A 418 4.01 -4.35 -9.79
N GLU A 419 5.32 -4.51 -9.58
CA GLU A 419 6.31 -4.69 -10.65
C GLU A 419 6.05 -5.96 -11.48
N GLU A 420 5.82 -7.11 -10.84
CA GLU A 420 5.51 -8.38 -11.52
C GLU A 420 4.27 -8.25 -12.40
N ARG A 421 3.22 -7.62 -11.87
CA ARG A 421 1.99 -7.38 -12.62
C ARG A 421 2.25 -6.40 -13.75
N ASN A 422 3.11 -5.40 -13.50
CA ASN A 422 3.45 -4.39 -14.47
C ASN A 422 4.33 -4.93 -15.63
N ILE A 423 4.97 -6.08 -15.47
CA ILE A 423 5.65 -6.76 -16.58
C ILE A 423 4.63 -7.55 -17.40
N ALA A 424 3.78 -8.36 -16.75
CA ALA A 424 2.91 -9.32 -17.44
C ALA A 424 1.93 -8.69 -18.46
N TRP A 425 1.23 -7.62 -18.09
CA TRP A 425 0.35 -6.87 -19.01
C TRP A 425 1.10 -6.07 -20.09
N ALA A 426 2.36 -5.67 -19.86
CA ALA A 426 3.16 -4.96 -20.87
C ALA A 426 3.47 -5.94 -22.02
N GLU A 427 3.87 -7.17 -21.68
CA GLU A 427 4.04 -8.26 -22.64
C GLU A 427 2.71 -8.63 -23.34
N GLU A 428 1.56 -8.50 -22.67
CA GLU A 428 0.24 -8.72 -23.28
C GLU A 428 -0.12 -7.64 -24.30
N LEU A 429 0.12 -6.36 -23.97
CA LEU A 429 -0.09 -5.22 -24.87
C LEU A 429 0.83 -5.30 -26.10
N GLU A 430 2.11 -5.60 -25.92
CA GLU A 430 3.06 -5.77 -27.04
C GLU A 430 2.63 -6.88 -28.00
N ARG A 431 2.19 -8.02 -27.46
CA ARG A 431 1.64 -9.13 -28.28
C ARG A 431 0.39 -8.73 -29.07
N ALA A 432 -0.40 -7.79 -28.58
CA ALA A 432 -1.57 -7.27 -29.28
C ALA A 432 -1.23 -6.20 -30.35
N GLY A 433 0.04 -5.82 -30.50
CA GLY A 433 0.49 -4.82 -31.48
C GLY A 433 0.52 -3.39 -30.93
N VAL A 434 0.40 -3.20 -29.62
CA VAL A 434 0.53 -1.90 -28.97
C VAL A 434 2.01 -1.51 -28.89
N LEU A 435 2.35 -0.27 -29.23
CA LEU A 435 3.68 0.27 -28.99
C LEU A 435 3.81 0.61 -27.50
N VAL A 436 4.43 -0.30 -26.74
CA VAL A 436 4.76 -0.07 -25.34
C VAL A 436 6.08 0.68 -25.24
N VAL A 437 6.05 1.83 -24.58
CA VAL A 437 7.21 2.65 -24.29
C VAL A 437 7.44 2.60 -22.79
N TYR A 438 8.62 2.15 -22.41
CA TYR A 438 9.10 2.25 -21.04
C TYR A 438 9.67 3.66 -20.84
N GLY A 439 9.31 4.33 -19.73
CA GLY A 439 9.65 5.74 -19.50
C GLY A 439 11.16 6.07 -19.66
N LEU A 440 11.47 7.37 -19.71
CA LEU A 440 12.86 7.85 -19.82
C LEU A 440 13.73 7.33 -18.66
N VAL A 441 14.98 6.97 -18.98
CA VAL A 441 16.00 6.58 -17.99
C VAL A 441 16.07 7.68 -16.92
N ASN A 442 15.89 7.30 -15.66
CA ASN A 442 15.90 8.14 -14.44
C ASN A 442 14.68 9.03 -14.17
N LEU A 443 13.60 8.96 -14.98
CA LEU A 443 12.37 9.72 -14.71
C LEU A 443 11.16 8.82 -14.55
N LYS A 444 10.35 9.11 -13.53
CA LYS A 444 9.05 8.44 -13.34
C LYS A 444 7.94 9.22 -14.01
N VAL A 445 7.08 8.55 -14.77
CA VAL A 445 5.93 9.21 -15.40
C VAL A 445 4.69 9.04 -14.53
N HIS A 446 4.31 10.13 -13.87
CA HIS A 446 3.14 10.18 -13.00
C HIS A 446 1.95 10.94 -13.62
N ALA A 447 2.09 11.46 -14.84
CA ALA A 447 0.98 12.12 -15.54
C ALA A 447 -0.09 11.10 -15.97
N LYS A 448 -1.38 11.48 -15.94
CA LYS A 448 -2.50 10.65 -16.41
C LYS A 448 -3.16 11.33 -17.57
N ILE A 449 -2.74 10.93 -18.76
CA ILE A 449 -3.11 11.54 -20.03
C ILE A 449 -3.53 10.44 -20.98
N LEU A 450 -4.71 10.58 -21.54
CA LEU A 450 -5.22 9.78 -22.65
C LEU A 450 -5.54 10.75 -23.79
N MET A 451 -5.07 10.44 -24.99
CA MET A 451 -5.31 11.24 -26.18
C MET A 451 -5.79 10.33 -27.31
N VAL A 452 -6.92 10.67 -27.90
CA VAL A 452 -7.51 9.99 -29.06
C VAL A 452 -7.45 10.93 -30.26
N ILE A 453 -6.89 10.44 -31.37
CA ILE A 453 -6.81 11.15 -32.64
C ILE A 453 -7.84 10.51 -33.59
N ARG A 454 -8.85 11.30 -33.98
CA ARG A 454 -9.98 10.86 -34.82
C ARG A 454 -10.03 11.69 -36.11
N ARG A 455 -10.34 11.04 -37.22
CA ARG A 455 -10.68 11.69 -38.50
C ARG A 455 -12.08 12.30 -38.37
N GLU A 456 -12.20 13.59 -38.66
CA GLU A 456 -13.47 14.28 -38.86
C GLU A 456 -13.47 14.81 -40.32
N GLU A 457 -14.62 15.24 -40.84
CA GLU A 457 -14.86 15.58 -42.26
C GLU A 457 -13.64 16.18 -42.98
N ASP A 458 -13.12 17.32 -42.50
CA ASP A 458 -12.01 18.04 -43.15
C ASP A 458 -10.70 18.10 -42.34
N SER A 459 -10.61 17.41 -41.18
CA SER A 459 -9.42 17.52 -40.33
C SER A 459 -9.26 16.36 -39.34
N PHE A 460 -8.10 16.31 -38.68
CA PHE A 460 -7.92 15.44 -37.51
C PHE A 460 -8.28 16.19 -36.23
N LYS A 461 -9.18 15.61 -35.44
CA LYS A 461 -9.50 16.12 -34.12
C LYS A 461 -8.79 15.30 -33.05
N ARG A 462 -8.34 15.99 -32.01
CA ARG A 462 -7.68 15.42 -30.84
C ARG A 462 -8.59 15.61 -29.64
N TYR A 463 -8.96 14.50 -29.03
CA TYR A 463 -9.71 14.46 -27.78
C TYR A 463 -8.76 14.04 -26.66
N VAL A 464 -8.72 14.82 -25.59
CA VAL A 464 -7.80 14.59 -24.47
C VAL A 464 -8.59 14.36 -23.19
N HIS A 465 -8.14 13.37 -22.42
CA HIS A 465 -8.54 13.15 -21.05
C HIS A 465 -7.32 13.34 -20.12
N LEU A 466 -7.47 14.19 -19.11
CA LEU A 466 -6.47 14.48 -18.07
C LEU A 466 -7.05 14.13 -16.70
N ALA A 467 -6.30 13.44 -15.85
CA ALA A 467 -6.77 13.08 -14.51
C ALA A 467 -5.74 13.33 -13.41
N THR A 468 -6.21 13.58 -12.18
CA THR A 468 -5.38 13.57 -10.98
C THR A 468 -5.09 12.14 -10.49
N GLY A 469 -6.04 11.22 -10.72
CA GLY A 469 -6.00 9.82 -10.32
C GLY A 469 -5.51 8.88 -11.41
N ASN A 470 -5.13 7.65 -11.03
CA ASN A 470 -4.70 6.59 -11.95
C ASN A 470 -5.87 6.03 -12.77
N TYR A 471 -5.57 5.44 -13.94
CA TYR A 471 -6.55 4.71 -14.76
C TYR A 471 -6.92 3.34 -14.18
N ASN A 472 -7.55 3.34 -13.01
CA ASN A 472 -7.93 2.13 -12.27
C ASN A 472 -9.37 2.25 -11.73
N PRO A 473 -10.34 1.53 -12.33
CA PRO A 473 -11.74 1.59 -11.93
C PRO A 473 -12.02 1.18 -10.48
N ARG A 474 -11.16 0.34 -9.89
CA ARG A 474 -11.34 -0.10 -8.49
C ARG A 474 -11.00 1.03 -7.53
N THR A 475 -9.86 1.70 -7.75
CA THR A 475 -9.44 2.81 -6.89
C THR A 475 -10.28 4.06 -7.10
N ALA A 476 -10.83 4.28 -8.30
CA ALA A 476 -11.73 5.39 -8.60
C ALA A 476 -13.04 5.37 -7.77
N ARG A 477 -13.37 4.24 -7.13
CA ARG A 477 -14.52 4.13 -6.20
C ARG A 477 -14.18 4.58 -4.77
N ILE A 478 -12.90 4.75 -4.47
CA ILE A 478 -12.38 5.01 -3.11
C ILE A 478 -11.66 6.36 -3.06
N TYR A 479 -10.89 6.69 -4.10
CA TYR A 479 -10.14 7.95 -4.17
C TYR A 479 -10.95 9.08 -4.78
N SER A 480 -10.75 10.27 -4.23
CA SER A 480 -11.34 11.52 -4.70
C SER A 480 -10.41 12.16 -5.72
N ASP A 481 -10.81 12.11 -6.99
CA ASP A 481 -10.01 12.56 -8.13
C ASP A 481 -10.85 13.37 -9.12
N LEU A 482 -10.18 14.31 -9.79
CA LEU A 482 -10.75 15.09 -10.87
C LEU A 482 -10.24 14.59 -12.21
N SER A 483 -11.15 14.50 -13.17
CA SER A 483 -10.87 14.07 -14.55
C SER A 483 -11.49 15.05 -15.53
N LEU A 484 -10.75 15.49 -16.54
CA LEU A 484 -11.16 16.48 -17.53
C LEU A 484 -11.16 15.84 -18.92
N PHE A 485 -12.28 15.90 -19.62
CA PHE A 485 -12.38 15.67 -21.06
C PHE A 485 -12.40 16.99 -21.82
N THR A 486 -11.58 17.11 -22.85
CA THR A 486 -11.50 18.33 -23.66
C THR A 486 -11.13 18.05 -25.12
N ALA A 487 -11.69 18.85 -26.03
CA ALA A 487 -11.26 18.93 -27.43
C ALA A 487 -10.57 20.27 -27.74
N ASN A 488 -10.11 20.99 -26.69
CA ASN A 488 -9.39 22.24 -26.82
C ASN A 488 -8.06 22.03 -27.57
N HIS A 489 -7.90 22.74 -28.68
CA HIS A 489 -6.75 22.58 -29.57
C HIS A 489 -5.40 22.84 -28.88
N GLU A 490 -5.34 23.80 -27.96
CA GLU A 490 -4.10 24.18 -27.29
C GLU A 490 -3.69 23.15 -26.23
N ILE A 491 -4.65 22.62 -25.46
CA ILE A 491 -4.40 21.53 -24.50
C ILE A 491 -3.99 20.26 -25.27
N ALA A 492 -4.67 19.96 -26.37
CA ALA A 492 -4.32 18.83 -27.24
C ALA A 492 -2.91 18.96 -27.85
N ASN A 493 -2.50 20.17 -28.22
CA ASN A 493 -1.16 20.44 -28.70
C ASN A 493 -0.12 20.21 -27.59
N ASP A 494 -0.38 20.66 -26.37
CA ASP A 494 0.52 20.43 -25.24
C ASP A 494 0.60 18.93 -24.87
N ALA A 495 -0.51 18.20 -24.90
CA ALA A 495 -0.52 16.75 -24.71
C ALA A 495 0.29 16.01 -25.80
N THR A 496 0.22 16.48 -27.05
CA THR A 496 1.04 15.96 -28.15
C THR A 496 2.52 16.19 -27.88
N LYS A 497 2.91 17.39 -27.46
CA LYS A 497 4.30 17.72 -27.08
C LYS A 497 4.77 16.83 -25.93
N PHE A 498 3.91 16.60 -24.92
CA PHE A 498 4.22 15.71 -23.79
C PHE A 498 4.59 14.31 -24.29
N PHE A 499 3.73 13.68 -25.10
CA PHE A 499 4.04 12.35 -25.63
C PHE A 499 5.32 12.35 -26.46
N ASN A 500 5.52 13.36 -27.33
CA ASN A 500 6.73 13.43 -28.16
C ASN A 500 8.03 13.58 -27.35
N ILE A 501 7.99 14.33 -26.23
CA ILE A 501 9.15 14.49 -25.33
C ILE A 501 9.47 13.17 -24.62
N VAL A 502 8.44 12.43 -24.20
CA VAL A 502 8.65 11.20 -23.42
C VAL A 502 8.99 10.00 -24.31
N THR A 503 8.48 9.95 -25.55
CA THR A 503 8.70 8.82 -26.46
C THR A 503 9.82 9.04 -27.49
N GLY A 504 10.42 10.23 -27.58
CA GLY A 504 11.41 10.51 -28.61
C GLY A 504 12.40 11.63 -28.28
N TYR A 505 13.39 11.81 -29.14
CA TYR A 505 14.39 12.87 -29.03
C TYR A 505 13.82 14.22 -29.51
N SER A 506 13.03 14.87 -28.66
CA SER A 506 12.48 16.20 -28.93
C SER A 506 13.24 17.28 -28.15
N ALA A 507 13.53 18.41 -28.81
CA ALA A 507 13.86 19.63 -28.08
C ALA A 507 12.69 20.00 -27.14
N LEU A 508 13.01 20.53 -25.97
CA LEU A 508 12.01 20.99 -25.01
C LEU A 508 11.24 22.18 -25.60
N GLN A 509 10.00 21.92 -26.02
CA GLN A 509 9.10 22.96 -26.50
C GLN A 509 8.26 23.52 -25.36
N LYS A 510 8.07 24.85 -25.35
CA LYS A 510 7.17 25.49 -24.37
C LYS A 510 5.73 25.00 -24.56
N MET A 511 5.14 24.51 -23.47
CA MET A 511 3.71 24.25 -23.36
C MET A 511 3.00 25.54 -22.94
N LYS A 512 1.74 25.71 -23.35
CA LYS A 512 0.96 26.94 -23.07
C LYS A 512 0.12 26.81 -21.80
N TYR A 513 -0.57 25.69 -21.66
CA TYR A 513 -1.46 25.39 -20.55
C TYR A 513 -0.85 24.36 -19.61
N LEU A 514 -0.38 23.24 -20.16
CA LEU A 514 0.23 22.19 -19.35
C LEU A 514 1.60 22.63 -18.84
N SER A 515 2.01 22.05 -17.70
CA SER A 515 3.36 22.16 -17.17
C SER A 515 3.83 20.79 -16.73
N MET A 516 5.13 20.55 -16.87
CA MET A 516 5.74 19.25 -16.76
C MET A 516 6.93 19.33 -15.79
N ALA A 517 6.95 18.44 -14.80
CA ALA A 517 8.15 18.20 -14.01
C ALA A 517 9.10 17.26 -14.77
N PRO A 518 10.42 17.44 -14.69
CA PRO A 518 11.16 18.48 -13.96
C PRO A 518 11.42 19.77 -14.77
N VAL A 519 10.71 20.02 -15.88
CA VAL A 519 11.03 21.07 -16.87
C VAL A 519 10.63 22.47 -16.42
N ASP A 520 9.35 22.73 -16.19
CA ASP A 520 8.83 24.08 -15.92
C ASP A 520 7.87 24.16 -14.72
N LEU A 521 7.43 23.02 -14.17
CA LEU A 521 6.40 23.02 -13.13
C LEU A 521 6.82 23.83 -11.88
N LYS A 522 8.02 23.59 -11.35
CA LYS A 522 8.52 24.28 -10.14
C LYS A 522 8.67 25.79 -10.36
N SER A 523 9.34 26.19 -11.44
CA SER A 523 9.55 27.61 -11.74
C SER A 523 8.23 28.34 -12.00
N LYS A 524 7.25 27.68 -12.65
CA LYS A 524 5.90 28.22 -12.81
C LYS A 524 5.18 28.40 -11.47
N LEU A 525 5.21 27.40 -10.59
CA LEU A 525 4.62 27.51 -9.25
C LEU A 525 5.22 28.68 -8.45
N LEU A 526 6.55 28.78 -8.41
CA LEU A 526 7.25 29.91 -7.76
C LEU A 526 6.86 31.26 -8.38
N SER A 527 6.74 31.34 -9.70
CA SER A 527 6.30 32.57 -10.37
C SER A 527 4.86 32.95 -10.03
N MET A 528 3.96 31.97 -9.84
CA MET A 528 2.58 32.21 -9.43
C MET A 528 2.51 32.71 -7.98
N ILE A 529 3.30 32.12 -7.07
CA ILE A 529 3.43 32.58 -5.69
C ILE A 529 3.97 34.01 -5.66
N GLN A 530 5.04 34.29 -6.41
CA GLN A 530 5.65 35.61 -6.49
C GLN A 530 4.68 36.66 -7.04
N ARG A 531 3.89 36.31 -8.06
CA ARG A 531 2.84 37.20 -8.60
C ARG A 531 1.80 37.56 -7.54
N GLU A 532 1.33 36.59 -6.75
CA GLU A 532 0.37 36.87 -5.68
C GLU A 532 0.99 37.75 -4.57
N ILE A 533 2.28 37.56 -4.25
CA ILE A 533 3.02 38.43 -3.33
C ILE A 533 3.04 39.88 -3.86
N GLU A 534 3.36 40.08 -5.14
CA GLU A 534 3.48 41.40 -5.76
C GLU A 534 2.14 42.15 -5.88
N LEU A 535 1.05 41.43 -6.15
CA LEU A 535 -0.28 42.01 -6.30
C LEU A 535 -1.01 42.21 -4.96
N SER A 536 -0.55 41.55 -3.90
CA SER A 536 -1.19 41.62 -2.59
C SER A 536 -0.99 42.99 -1.94
N THR A 537 -2.11 43.64 -1.61
CA THR A 537 -2.15 44.92 -0.87
C THR A 537 -3.02 44.78 0.37
N PRO A 538 -2.93 45.68 1.37
CA PRO A 538 -3.83 45.67 2.52
C PRO A 538 -5.32 45.74 2.14
N GLN A 539 -5.65 46.37 1.01
CA GLN A 539 -7.02 46.50 0.50
C GLN A 539 -7.45 45.30 -0.34
N THR A 540 -6.51 44.65 -1.04
CA THR A 540 -6.74 43.46 -1.88
C THR A 540 -5.70 42.40 -1.53
N PRO A 541 -5.91 41.65 -0.44
CA PRO A 541 -4.95 40.62 -0.03
C PRO A 541 -4.90 39.49 -1.07
N GLY A 542 -3.69 39.07 -1.44
CA GLY A 542 -3.49 37.93 -2.33
C GLY A 542 -3.97 36.62 -1.70
N LEU A 543 -4.44 35.68 -2.52
CA LEU A 543 -4.99 34.40 -2.07
C LEU A 543 -4.43 33.24 -2.87
N ILE A 544 -3.80 32.29 -2.16
CA ILE A 544 -3.36 31.01 -2.73
C ILE A 544 -4.19 29.90 -2.08
N ILE A 545 -4.91 29.13 -2.90
CA ILE A 545 -5.62 27.92 -2.47
C ILE A 545 -4.91 26.73 -3.11
N ALA A 546 -4.34 25.86 -2.28
CA ALA A 546 -3.64 24.66 -2.74
C ALA A 546 -4.20 23.40 -2.05
N LYS A 547 -4.64 22.43 -2.85
CA LYS A 547 -5.05 21.10 -2.40
C LYS A 547 -4.08 20.07 -2.96
N MET A 548 -3.35 19.40 -2.08
CA MET A 548 -2.35 18.41 -2.45
C MET A 548 -2.24 17.31 -1.40
N ASN A 549 -1.64 16.19 -1.78
CA ASN A 549 -1.41 15.07 -0.86
C ASN A 549 -0.21 15.31 0.06
N SER A 550 0.78 16.10 -0.36
CA SER A 550 1.99 16.42 0.41
C SER A 550 2.62 17.71 -0.07
N LEU A 551 3.07 18.57 0.86
CA LEU A 551 3.92 19.73 0.62
C LEU A 551 5.25 19.50 1.33
N ALA A 552 6.34 19.37 0.57
CA ALA A 552 7.65 19.01 1.12
C ALA A 552 8.85 19.55 0.31
N ASP A 553 8.60 20.29 -0.77
CA ASP A 553 9.69 21.00 -1.47
C ASP A 553 10.17 22.15 -0.57
N GLU A 554 11.48 22.42 -0.55
CA GLU A 554 12.04 23.45 0.33
C GLU A 554 11.79 24.87 -0.19
N GLU A 555 11.73 25.04 -1.51
CA GLU A 555 11.58 26.36 -2.14
C GLU A 555 10.12 26.78 -2.32
N VAL A 556 9.23 25.82 -2.57
CA VAL A 556 7.77 26.03 -2.74
C VAL A 556 7.07 25.99 -1.40
#